data_AF-A0A4V1J7C8-F1
#
_entry.id   AF-A0A4V1J7C8-F1
#
_cell.length_a   1.000
_cell.length_b   1.000
_cell.length_c   1.000
_cell.angle_alpha   90.00
_cell.angle_beta   90.00
_cell.angle_gamma   90.00
#
_symmetry.space_group_name_H-M   'P 1'
#
loop_
_entity.id
_entity.type
_entity.pdbx_description
1 polymer ?
#
loop_
_entity_poly.entity_id
_entity_poly.type
_entity_poly.pdbx_seq_one_letter_code
_entity_poly.pdbx_strand_id
1 'polypeptide(L)'
;MTFIVILLVLVLALFVGAFLSRRRFGVLGLGLSAGAIISPIWGDNASFVVSALGLVAEGPLVNAIALSAIILIPAVLFMFHGYTYKHLLGRVVGSLLFTLLAAAFLAGPIAAALTLTGPVGIVYQWIVMNRELIVSVGVALAIADFLVSRTVHKSEKKKH
;
A
#
# COMPACT_ATOMS: atom_id res chain seq x y z
N MET A 1 14.94 13.69 -13.98
CA MET A 1 14.14 12.73 -14.77
C MET A 1 14.06 11.33 -14.14
N THR A 2 15.05 10.89 -13.36
CA THR A 2 15.08 9.58 -12.68
C THR A 2 13.98 9.38 -11.62
N PHE A 3 13.66 10.41 -10.81
CA PHE A 3 12.73 10.27 -9.68
C PHE A 3 11.27 10.07 -10.07
N ILE A 4 10.84 10.76 -11.13
CA ILE A 4 9.50 10.60 -11.71
C ILE A 4 9.30 9.15 -12.15
N VAL A 5 10.33 8.56 -12.75
CA VAL A 5 10.31 7.17 -13.20
C VAL A 5 10.18 6.22 -12.01
N ILE A 6 10.92 6.43 -10.91
CA ILE A 6 10.84 5.54 -9.73
C ILE A 6 9.44 5.57 -9.10
N LEU A 7 8.89 6.77 -8.84
CA LEU A 7 7.57 6.90 -8.21
C LEU A 7 6.47 6.35 -9.14
N LEU A 8 6.54 6.66 -10.43
CA LEU A 8 5.61 6.17 -11.43
C LEU A 8 5.69 4.64 -11.56
N VAL A 9 6.89 4.06 -11.57
CA VAL A 9 7.11 2.61 -11.57
C VAL A 9 6.54 1.99 -10.30
N LEU A 10 6.74 2.59 -9.13
CA LEU A 10 6.19 2.08 -7.88
C LEU A 10 4.65 2.11 -7.87
N VAL A 11 4.04 3.23 -8.26
CA VAL A 11 2.58 3.37 -8.36
C VAL A 11 2.00 2.37 -9.37
N LEU A 12 2.63 2.25 -10.55
CA LEU A 12 2.23 1.27 -11.55
C LEU A 12 2.41 -0.16 -11.05
N ALA A 13 3.51 -0.49 -10.38
CA ALA A 13 3.74 -1.82 -9.83
C ALA A 13 2.70 -2.19 -8.78
N LEU A 14 2.35 -1.27 -7.89
CA LEU A 14 1.29 -1.47 -6.89
C LEU A 14 -0.07 -1.64 -7.55
N PHE A 15 -0.39 -0.82 -8.55
CA PHE A 15 -1.64 -0.92 -9.29
C PHE A 15 -1.74 -2.23 -10.07
N VAL A 16 -0.73 -2.57 -10.86
CA VAL A 16 -0.67 -3.80 -11.65
C VAL A 16 -0.69 -5.01 -10.73
N GLY A 17 0.05 -4.97 -9.62
CA GLY A 17 0.01 -6.00 -8.59
C GLY A 17 -1.40 -6.22 -8.06
N ALA A 18 -2.02 -5.17 -7.52
CA ALA A 18 -3.37 -5.25 -6.97
C ALA A 18 -4.41 -5.67 -8.02
N PHE A 19 -4.29 -5.16 -9.24
CA PHE A 19 -5.13 -5.53 -10.36
C PHE A 19 -4.93 -7.01 -10.69
N LEU A 20 -3.71 -7.51 -10.90
CA LEU A 20 -3.42 -8.90 -11.23
C LEU A 20 -3.86 -9.88 -10.14
N SER A 21 -3.79 -9.49 -8.86
CA SER A 21 -4.23 -10.34 -7.75
C SER A 21 -5.72 -10.67 -7.84
N ARG A 22 -6.52 -9.80 -8.47
CA ARG A 22 -7.99 -9.86 -8.53
C ARG A 22 -8.65 -9.88 -7.14
N ARG A 23 -7.88 -9.74 -6.06
CA ARG A 23 -8.38 -9.81 -4.68
C ARG A 23 -9.13 -8.55 -4.31
N ARG A 24 -10.05 -8.70 -3.38
CA ARG A 24 -10.85 -7.60 -2.85
C ARG A 24 -10.00 -6.59 -2.09
N PHE A 25 -10.25 -5.31 -2.34
CA PHE A 25 -9.58 -4.17 -1.72
C PHE A 25 -9.59 -4.27 -0.20
N GLY A 26 -10.68 -4.75 0.40
CA GLY A 26 -10.84 -4.79 1.85
C GLY A 26 -9.71 -5.52 2.58
N VAL A 27 -9.35 -6.73 2.14
CA VAL A 27 -8.27 -7.50 2.78
C VAL A 27 -6.91 -6.82 2.55
N LEU A 28 -6.66 -6.35 1.32
CA LEU A 28 -5.40 -5.71 0.95
C LEU A 28 -5.18 -4.38 1.67
N GLY A 29 -6.23 -3.56 1.74
CA GLY A 29 -6.24 -2.26 2.41
C GLY A 29 -6.07 -2.40 3.92
N LEU A 30 -6.72 -3.39 4.54
CA LEU A 30 -6.49 -3.70 5.97
C LEU A 30 -5.06 -4.18 6.22
N GLY A 31 -4.48 -4.96 5.30
CA GLY A 31 -3.06 -5.32 5.35
C GLY A 31 -2.13 -4.13 5.29
N LEU A 32 -2.37 -3.19 4.37
CA LEU A 32 -1.62 -1.93 4.30
C LEU A 32 -1.72 -1.15 5.60
N SER A 33 -2.92 -1.05 6.18
CA SER A 33 -3.12 -0.36 7.46
C SER A 33 -2.34 -1.02 8.60
N ALA A 34 -2.31 -2.35 8.66
CA ALA A 34 -1.52 -3.07 9.65
C ALA A 34 -0.02 -2.77 9.49
N GLY A 35 0.50 -2.83 8.26
CA GLY A 35 1.89 -2.48 7.97
C GLY A 35 2.21 -1.02 8.29
N ALA A 36 1.29 -0.10 8.02
CA ALA A 36 1.43 1.32 8.32
C ALA A 36 1.41 1.64 9.82
N ILE A 37 0.74 0.83 10.64
CA ILE A 37 0.79 0.94 12.11
C ILE A 37 2.12 0.38 12.65
N ILE A 38 2.61 -0.71 12.06
CA ILE A 38 3.84 -1.39 12.52
C ILE A 38 5.09 -0.59 12.12
N SER A 39 5.11 -0.03 10.91
CA SER A 39 6.31 0.63 10.34
C SER A 39 6.91 1.71 11.25
N PRO A 40 6.14 2.66 11.83
CA PRO A 40 6.67 3.66 12.74
C PRO A 40 7.31 3.09 14.02
N ILE A 41 6.89 1.91 14.48
CA ILE A 41 7.46 1.25 15.67
C ILE A 41 8.91 0.86 15.43
N TRP A 42 9.28 0.53 14.19
CA TRP A 42 10.64 0.20 13.82
C TRP A 42 11.53 1.44 13.75
N GLY A 43 10.99 2.59 13.31
CA GLY A 43 11.75 3.84 13.19
C GLY A 43 13.05 3.65 12.41
N ASP A 44 14.15 4.16 12.95
CA ASP A 44 15.48 4.02 12.34
C ASP A 44 16.07 2.60 12.45
N ASN A 45 15.49 1.75 13.30
CA ASN A 45 15.97 0.39 13.49
C ASN A 45 15.69 -0.54 12.31
N ALA A 46 14.79 -0.14 11.39
CA ALA A 46 14.51 -0.92 10.18
C ALA A 46 15.75 -1.07 9.30
N SER A 47 16.62 -0.04 9.26
CA SER A 47 17.86 -0.07 8.49
C SER A 47 18.89 -1.07 9.05
N PHE A 48 18.98 -1.25 10.38
CA PHE A 48 19.91 -2.18 11.02
C PHE A 48 19.69 -3.63 10.61
N VAL A 49 18.43 -4.05 10.44
CA VAL A 49 18.13 -5.42 10.00
C VAL A 49 18.57 -5.64 8.55
N VAL A 50 18.42 -4.63 7.70
CA VAL A 50 18.83 -4.72 6.28
C VAL A 50 20.36 -4.66 6.15
N SER A 51 21.03 -3.82 6.93
CA SER A 51 22.49 -3.71 6.94
C SER A 51 23.16 -4.94 7.55
N ALA A 52 22.57 -5.54 8.59
CA ALA A 52 23.04 -6.79 9.20
C ALA A 52 23.03 -7.99 8.23
N LEU A 53 22.18 -7.96 7.19
CA LEU A 53 22.19 -8.96 6.12
C LEU A 53 23.35 -8.77 5.12
N GLY A 54 24.19 -7.74 5.29
CA GLY A 54 25.34 -7.44 4.43
C GLY A 54 24.96 -6.93 3.04
N LEU A 55 23.69 -6.57 2.82
CA LEU A 55 23.17 -6.22 1.50
C LEU A 55 23.53 -4.79 1.08
N VAL A 56 23.45 -3.81 1.99
CA VAL A 56 23.69 -2.39 1.72
C VAL A 56 24.13 -1.66 3.02
N ALA A 57 24.96 -0.62 2.89
CA ALA A 57 25.33 0.26 4.00
C ALA A 57 24.15 1.08 4.54
N GLU A 58 24.17 1.41 5.83
CA GLU A 58 23.12 2.18 6.50
C GLU A 58 22.95 3.58 5.93
N GLY A 59 21.71 4.07 5.92
CA GLY A 59 21.40 5.43 5.49
C GLY A 59 19.90 5.71 5.30
N PRO A 60 19.53 6.98 5.06
CA PRO A 60 18.13 7.41 4.96
C PRO A 60 17.35 6.65 3.87
N LEU A 61 18.00 6.37 2.74
CA LEU A 61 17.39 5.65 1.63
C LEU A 61 17.12 4.18 1.97
N VAL A 62 18.05 3.51 2.65
CA VAL A 62 17.88 2.12 3.09
C VAL A 62 16.77 2.03 4.14
N ASN A 63 16.73 2.99 5.08
CA ASN A 63 15.66 3.07 6.06
C ASN A 63 14.27 3.26 5.41
N ALA A 64 14.16 4.18 4.45
CA ALA A 64 12.91 4.40 3.71
C ALA A 64 12.43 3.16 2.94
N ILE A 65 13.36 2.43 2.30
CA ILE A 65 13.05 1.17 1.62
C ILE A 65 12.57 0.13 2.64
N ALA A 66 13.28 -0.02 3.75
CA ALA A 66 12.92 -0.98 4.80
C ALA A 66 11.53 -0.70 5.40
N LEU A 67 11.25 0.56 5.74
CA LEU A 67 9.94 0.98 6.24
C LEU A 67 8.83 0.79 5.19
N SER A 68 9.11 1.12 3.92
CA SER A 68 8.18 0.87 2.83
C SER A 68 7.88 -0.62 2.66
N ALA A 69 8.89 -1.48 2.79
CA ALA A 69 8.72 -2.93 2.76
C ALA A 69 7.84 -3.41 3.93
N ILE A 70 8.07 -2.93 5.15
CA ILE A 70 7.24 -3.27 6.33
C ILE A 70 5.78 -2.89 6.09
N ILE A 71 5.51 -1.75 5.46
CA ILE A 71 4.14 -1.32 5.10
C ILE A 71 3.51 -2.28 4.08
N LEU A 72 4.27 -2.69 3.05
CA LEU A 72 3.76 -3.46 1.93
C LEU A 72 3.66 -4.96 2.19
N ILE A 73 4.56 -5.54 2.99
CA ILE A 73 4.65 -7.00 3.22
C ILE A 73 3.30 -7.60 3.63
N PRO A 74 2.58 -7.08 4.65
CA PRO A 74 1.29 -7.67 5.05
C PRO A 74 0.26 -7.64 3.92
N ALA A 75 0.21 -6.54 3.15
CA ALA A 75 -0.68 -6.42 2.01
C ALA A 75 -0.33 -7.41 0.89
N VAL A 76 0.96 -7.57 0.59
CA VAL A 76 1.47 -8.52 -0.41
C VAL A 76 1.15 -9.97 -0.01
N LEU A 77 1.30 -10.33 1.26
CA LEU A 77 0.92 -11.66 1.77
C LEU A 77 -0.58 -11.93 1.54
N PHE A 78 -1.42 -10.91 1.73
CA PHE A 78 -2.85 -10.99 1.46
C PHE A 78 -3.20 -10.99 -0.03
N MET A 79 -2.31 -10.57 -0.95
CA MET A 79 -2.57 -10.70 -2.39
C MET A 79 -2.74 -12.16 -2.83
N PHE A 80 -2.12 -13.10 -2.11
CA PHE A 80 -2.22 -14.52 -2.40
C PHE A 80 -3.45 -15.19 -1.75
N HIS A 81 -4.12 -14.53 -0.80
CA HIS A 81 -5.21 -15.11 0.00
C HIS A 81 -6.52 -14.31 -0.10
N GLY A 82 -7.67 -14.97 0.14
CA GLY A 82 -8.96 -14.29 0.31
C GLY A 82 -9.88 -14.24 -0.91
N TYR A 83 -10.86 -13.33 -0.89
CA TYR A 83 -11.94 -13.26 -1.88
C TYR A 83 -11.51 -12.52 -3.15
N THR A 84 -12.07 -12.94 -4.28
CA THR A 84 -11.76 -12.41 -5.61
C THR A 84 -12.93 -11.60 -6.15
N TYR A 85 -12.66 -10.53 -6.90
CA TYR A 85 -13.68 -9.80 -7.66
C TYR A 85 -14.21 -10.63 -8.84
N LYS A 86 -15.53 -10.64 -9.02
CA LYS A 86 -16.18 -11.28 -10.18
C LYS A 86 -16.26 -10.38 -11.41
N HIS A 87 -16.32 -9.06 -11.22
CA HIS A 87 -16.51 -8.08 -12.29
C HIS A 87 -15.27 -7.20 -12.49
N LEU A 88 -15.00 -6.83 -13.74
CA LEU A 88 -13.86 -5.98 -14.13
C LEU A 88 -13.90 -4.60 -13.48
N LEU A 89 -15.06 -3.95 -13.41
CA LEU A 89 -15.19 -2.63 -12.77
C LEU A 89 -14.77 -2.65 -11.30
N GLY A 90 -15.22 -3.65 -10.53
CA GLY A 90 -14.82 -3.80 -9.13
C GLY A 90 -13.32 -4.02 -8.96
N ARG A 91 -12.71 -4.75 -9.91
CA ARG A 91 -11.26 -4.98 -9.95
C ARG A 91 -10.48 -3.68 -10.19
N VAL A 92 -10.90 -2.85 -11.15
CA VAL A 92 -10.26 -1.56 -11.47
C VAL A 92 -10.40 -0.60 -10.29
N VAL A 93 -11.63 -0.43 -9.76
CA VAL A 93 -11.89 0.47 -8.63
C VAL A 93 -11.13 0.02 -7.39
N GLY A 94 -11.15 -1.28 -7.08
CA GLY A 94 -10.42 -1.84 -5.94
C GLY A 94 -8.90 -1.65 -6.06
N SER A 95 -8.32 -1.84 -7.26
CA SER A 95 -6.89 -1.57 -7.47
C SER A 95 -6.55 -0.08 -7.37
N LEU A 96 -7.42 0.83 -7.82
CA LEU A 96 -7.21 2.27 -7.68
C LEU A 96 -7.24 2.70 -6.21
N LEU A 97 -8.22 2.23 -5.45
CA LEU A 97 -8.33 2.50 -4.01
C LEU A 97 -7.12 1.94 -3.25
N PHE A 98 -6.68 0.73 -3.58
CA PHE A 98 -5.47 0.13 -3.03
C PHE A 98 -4.23 0.99 -3.29
N THR A 99 -4.00 1.35 -4.56
CA THR A 99 -2.82 2.13 -4.94
C THR A 99 -2.82 3.51 -4.30
N LEU A 100 -3.97 4.17 -4.22
CA LEU A 100 -4.11 5.48 -3.60
C LEU A 100 -3.86 5.42 -2.09
N LEU A 101 -4.40 4.40 -1.41
CA LEU A 101 -4.15 4.17 0.02
C LEU A 101 -2.67 3.82 0.29
N ALA A 102 -2.07 2.95 -0.54
CA ALA A 102 -0.66 2.60 -0.45
C ALA A 102 0.23 3.82 -0.65
N ALA A 103 -0.07 4.67 -1.65
CA ALA A 103 0.67 5.90 -1.89
C ALA A 103 0.62 6.85 -0.68
N ALA A 104 -0.54 6.97 -0.03
CA ALA A 104 -0.69 7.78 1.18
C ALA A 104 0.13 7.24 2.37
N PHE A 105 0.20 5.92 2.55
CA PHE A 105 1.04 5.32 3.60
C PHE A 105 2.53 5.43 3.30
N LEU A 106 2.93 5.18 2.05
CA LEU A 106 4.32 5.24 1.61
C LEU A 106 4.88 6.67 1.51
N ALA A 107 4.01 7.69 1.48
CA ALA A 107 4.44 9.09 1.40
C ALA A 107 5.46 9.44 2.50
N GLY A 108 5.25 8.97 3.74
CA GLY A 108 6.15 9.22 4.86
C GLY A 108 7.58 8.72 4.62
N PRO A 109 7.79 7.40 4.46
CA PRO A 109 9.11 6.84 4.15
C PRO A 109 9.76 7.46 2.90
N ILE A 110 8.98 7.72 1.85
CA ILE A 110 9.49 8.30 0.60
C ILE A 110 10.03 9.72 0.82
N ALA A 111 9.35 10.57 1.60
CA ALA A 111 9.83 11.93 1.91
C ALA A 111 11.15 11.93 2.68
N ALA A 112 11.32 10.98 3.60
CA ALA A 112 12.49 10.92 4.46
C ALA A 112 13.79 10.64 3.68
N ALA A 113 13.69 9.97 2.52
CA ALA A 113 14.83 9.62 1.70
C ALA A 113 15.04 10.52 0.47
N LEU A 114 14.04 11.31 0.06
CA LEU A 114 14.03 11.93 -1.27
C LEU A 114 13.63 13.40 -1.23
N THR A 115 14.43 14.24 -1.90
CA THR A 115 14.09 15.63 -2.19
C THR A 115 13.19 15.70 -3.44
N LEU A 116 11.88 15.83 -3.23
CA LEU A 116 10.90 15.84 -4.31
C LEU A 116 10.77 17.25 -4.90
N THR A 117 11.34 17.45 -6.10
CA THR A 117 11.25 18.71 -6.85
C THR A 117 10.50 18.53 -8.18
N GLY A 118 9.92 19.62 -8.69
CA GLY A 118 9.20 19.65 -9.98
C GLY A 118 7.77 19.07 -9.94
N PRO A 119 7.21 18.64 -11.10
CA PRO A 119 5.81 18.21 -11.21
C PRO A 119 5.40 17.06 -10.28
N VAL A 120 6.33 16.14 -9.98
CA VAL A 120 6.07 15.04 -9.04
C VAL A 120 6.01 15.52 -7.60
N GLY A 121 6.74 16.59 -7.25
CA GLY A 121 6.57 17.28 -5.98
C GLY A 121 5.14 17.79 -5.80
N ILE A 122 4.48 18.26 -6.86
CA ILE A 122 3.08 18.75 -6.79
C ILE A 122 2.13 17.60 -6.44
N VAL A 123 2.22 16.47 -7.15
CA VAL A 123 1.38 15.29 -6.89
C VAL A 123 1.63 14.75 -5.48
N TYR A 124 2.91 14.67 -5.07
CA TYR A 124 3.28 14.25 -3.73
C TYR A 124 2.72 15.18 -2.65
N GLN A 125 2.86 16.50 -2.81
CA GLN A 125 2.33 17.48 -1.86
C GLN A 125 0.80 17.39 -1.77
N TRP A 126 0.11 17.13 -2.88
CA TRP A 126 -1.33 16.88 -2.85
C TRP A 126 -1.69 15.63 -2.03
N ILE A 127 -0.93 14.53 -2.17
CA ILE A 127 -1.12 13.32 -1.37
C ILE A 127 -0.88 13.61 0.12
N VAL A 128 0.20 14.33 0.45
CA VAL A 128 0.54 14.68 1.84
C VAL A 128 -0.53 15.58 2.45
N MET A 129 -0.95 16.63 1.74
CA MET A 129 -1.97 17.58 2.21
C MET A 129 -3.32 16.91 2.46
N ASN A 130 -3.68 15.89 1.67
CA ASN A 130 -4.93 15.15 1.81
C ASN A 130 -4.77 13.81 2.55
N ARG A 131 -3.59 13.54 3.14
CA ARG A 131 -3.23 12.20 3.63
C ARG A 131 -4.20 11.69 4.68
N GLU A 132 -4.57 12.52 5.65
CA GLU A 132 -5.48 12.12 6.73
C GLU A 132 -6.87 11.74 6.18
N LEU A 133 -7.36 12.49 5.20
CA LEU A 133 -8.62 12.20 4.53
C LEU A 133 -8.51 10.90 3.70
N ILE A 134 -7.45 10.75 2.92
CA ILE A 134 -7.21 9.55 2.10
C ILE A 134 -7.13 8.30 2.98
N VAL A 135 -6.37 8.35 4.07
CA VAL A 135 -6.20 7.22 4.99
C VAL A 135 -7.51 6.92 5.70
N SER A 136 -8.19 7.91 6.28
CA SER A 136 -9.45 7.68 7.00
C SER A 136 -10.54 7.07 6.11
N VAL A 137 -10.80 7.68 4.94
CA VAL A 137 -11.79 7.19 3.99
C VAL A 137 -11.36 5.84 3.40
N GLY A 138 -10.09 5.71 3.00
CA GLY A 138 -9.57 4.48 2.42
C GLY A 138 -9.66 3.29 3.37
N VAL A 139 -9.34 3.48 4.66
CA VAL A 139 -9.48 2.44 5.68
C VAL A 139 -10.94 2.12 5.96
N ALA A 140 -11.82 3.11 6.05
CA ALA A 140 -13.26 2.89 6.22
C ALA A 140 -13.84 2.07 5.05
N LEU A 141 -13.47 2.41 3.82
CA LEU A 141 -13.85 1.64 2.62
C LEU A 141 -13.28 0.23 2.64
N ALA A 142 -12.04 0.03 3.13
CA ALA A 142 -11.45 -1.30 3.23
C ALA A 142 -12.20 -2.17 4.25
N ILE A 143 -12.58 -1.61 5.40
CA ILE A 143 -13.42 -2.29 6.39
C ILE A 143 -14.77 -2.65 5.77
N ALA A 144 -15.44 -1.71 5.10
CA ALA A 144 -16.73 -1.94 4.48
C ALA A 144 -16.67 -3.06 3.42
N ASP A 145 -15.69 -3.01 2.50
CA ASP A 145 -15.51 -4.04 1.47
C ASP A 145 -15.18 -5.40 2.09
N PHE A 146 -14.38 -5.44 3.16
CA PHE A 146 -14.09 -6.66 3.91
C PHE A 146 -15.36 -7.27 4.51
N LEU A 147 -16.18 -6.48 5.20
CA LEU A 147 -17.41 -6.97 5.83
C LEU A 147 -18.43 -7.46 4.78
N VAL A 148 -18.62 -6.70 3.70
CA VAL A 148 -19.53 -7.08 2.60
C VAL A 148 -19.04 -8.36 1.90
N SER A 149 -17.73 -8.55 1.76
CA SER A 149 -17.21 -9.77 1.16
C SER A 149 -17.55 -11.04 1.96
N ARG A 150 -17.53 -10.95 3.29
CA ARG A 150 -17.82 -12.06 4.18
C ARG A 150 -19.29 -12.45 4.17
N THR A 151 -20.20 -11.47 4.10
CA THR A 151 -21.65 -11.71 4.07
C THR A 151 -22.10 -12.37 2.77
N VAL A 152 -21.59 -11.90 1.62
CA VAL A 152 -21.89 -12.50 0.31
C VAL A 152 -21.47 -13.96 0.26
N HIS A 153 -20.27 -14.29 0.75
CA HIS A 153 -19.79 -15.68 0.73
C HIS A 153 -20.62 -16.62 1.61
N LYS A 154 -21.07 -16.16 2.79
CA LYS A 154 -21.94 -16.96 3.68
C LYS A 154 -23.31 -17.23 3.04
N SER A 155 -23.82 -16.31 2.22
CA SER A 155 -25.07 -16.49 1.48
C SER A 155 -24.95 -17.53 0.36
N GLU A 156 -23.85 -17.54 -0.41
CA GLU A 156 -23.60 -18.55 -1.43
C GLU A 156 -23.49 -19.96 -0.84
N LYS A 157 -22.79 -20.10 0.30
CA LYS A 157 -22.63 -21.40 0.97
C LYS A 157 -23.91 -21.97 1.57
N LYS A 158 -24.96 -21.16 1.76
CA LYS A 158 -26.28 -21.61 2.24
C LYS A 158 -27.22 -22.05 1.12
N LYS A 159 -26.91 -21.72 -0.14
CA LYS A 159 -27.72 -22.09 -1.31
C LYS A 159 -27.31 -23.43 -1.94
N HIS A 160 -26.21 -24.00 -1.48
CA HIS A 160 -25.70 -25.34 -1.83
C HIS A 160 -25.84 -26.26 -0.62
#